data_AF-A0A2D9Z2R8-F1
#
_entry.id   AF-A0A2D9Z2R8-F1
#
_cell.length_a   1.000
_cell.length_b   1.000
_cell.length_c   1.000
_cell.angle_alpha   90.00
_cell.angle_beta   90.00
_cell.angle_gamma   90.00
#
_symmetry.space_group_name_H-M   'P 1'
#
loop_
_entity.id
_entity.type
_entity.pdbx_description
1 polymer ?
#
loop_
_entity_poly.entity_id
_entity_poly.type
_entity_poly.pdbx_seq_one_letter_code
_entity_poly.pdbx_strand_id
1 'polypeptide(L)'
;MSKQALNIGSAPNDNTGDTLRAGGDKINDNFTEIYAALGNGADIQIDVTNAGVGQVLKYTGTSFIPSDYTALTAALDVNGNSIISSSNGNIAIAPNGTGDVTISNGSITNTFDGATGDIDFPTKVKYKNEYTTLGVAPSAAAYPGYFFTVDGDDTPYVNMNITAGGVGDTRVGLLTQYTSVGDLTDIDVTTTPPTNNQVLKWDGTNWVPGDDNAGVSNITSFATINADTGTTTASSETDSLTIAGGTNIATSIAGDTVTVAFTGTLTTTLAALTDTDVAGITQGDSLYWNGSNWVVTRSPMTWWELNADGISSYTFSGPGFTGTVSDPTLYVMRGMTYAFDNSVNGGAHPFRIQSTSGLTGTPYTDGQTGTGSNVLYWTVPMDAPTTLYYQCTLHTLMNGTITVVS
;
A
#
# COMPACT_ATOMS: atom_id res chain seq x y z
N MET A 1 71.91 -82.52 -33.06
CA MET A 1 72.81 -83.34 -33.89
C MET A 1 71.98 -83.99 -35.00
N SER A 2 72.59 -84.47 -36.09
CA SER A 2 71.82 -85.23 -37.09
C SER A 2 71.49 -86.60 -36.52
N LYS A 3 70.22 -87.07 -36.64
CA LYS A 3 69.79 -88.40 -36.20
C LYS A 3 70.80 -89.45 -36.63
N GLN A 4 71.35 -90.19 -35.68
CA GLN A 4 72.24 -91.30 -35.96
C GLN A 4 71.44 -92.59 -36.03
N ALA A 5 71.60 -93.35 -37.11
CA ALA A 5 70.94 -94.65 -37.27
C ALA A 5 71.90 -95.80 -36.96
N LEU A 6 71.37 -96.83 -36.30
CA LEU A 6 72.07 -98.09 -36.12
C LEU A 6 72.17 -98.81 -37.48
N ASN A 7 73.39 -99.15 -37.89
CA ASN A 7 73.64 -100.02 -39.03
C ASN A 7 73.58 -101.48 -38.58
N ILE A 8 72.60 -102.23 -39.07
CA ILE A 8 72.35 -103.62 -38.64
C ILE A 8 73.08 -104.68 -39.49
N GLY A 9 73.92 -104.24 -40.45
CA GLY A 9 74.60 -105.13 -41.39
C GLY A 9 73.67 -105.64 -42.51
N SER A 10 74.20 -106.43 -43.44
CA SER A 10 73.46 -106.97 -44.58
C SER A 10 72.89 -108.38 -44.29
N ALA A 11 73.52 -109.13 -43.39
CA ALA A 11 73.10 -110.43 -42.90
C ALA A 11 73.55 -110.64 -41.43
N PRO A 12 72.92 -111.57 -40.68
CA PRO A 12 73.33 -111.86 -39.30
C PRO A 12 74.81 -112.27 -39.21
N ASN A 13 75.56 -111.63 -38.31
CA ASN A 13 76.98 -111.91 -38.03
C ASN A 13 77.94 -111.72 -39.22
N ASP A 14 77.60 -110.85 -40.19
CA ASP A 14 78.43 -110.58 -41.37
C ASP A 14 79.57 -109.56 -41.14
N ASN A 15 79.70 -109.05 -39.92
CA ASN A 15 80.69 -108.05 -39.50
C ASN A 15 80.62 -106.69 -40.26
N THR A 16 79.54 -106.39 -40.98
CA THR A 16 79.33 -105.11 -41.67
C THR A 16 78.41 -104.13 -40.92
N GLY A 17 77.77 -104.60 -39.84
CA GLY A 17 76.97 -103.78 -38.94
C GLY A 17 77.80 -103.02 -37.89
N ASP A 18 77.14 -102.12 -37.17
CA ASP A 18 77.75 -101.43 -36.04
C ASP A 18 78.09 -102.42 -34.91
N THR A 19 79.20 -102.18 -34.22
CA THR A 19 79.45 -102.84 -32.95
C THR A 19 78.46 -102.36 -31.90
N LEU A 20 78.18 -103.16 -30.87
CA LEU A 20 77.33 -102.76 -29.74
C LEU A 20 77.76 -101.43 -29.10
N ARG A 21 79.07 -101.13 -29.10
CA ARG A 21 79.60 -99.86 -28.59
C ARG A 21 79.24 -98.70 -29.50
N ALA A 22 79.55 -98.79 -30.80
CA ALA A 22 79.22 -97.74 -31.76
C ALA A 22 77.70 -97.52 -31.87
N GLY A 23 76.91 -98.58 -31.78
CA GLY A 23 75.45 -98.50 -31.72
C GLY A 23 74.94 -97.86 -30.43
N GLY A 24 75.53 -98.22 -29.29
CA GLY A 24 75.22 -97.64 -27.98
C GLY A 24 75.52 -96.14 -27.91
N ASP A 25 76.66 -95.71 -28.46
CA ASP A 25 77.01 -94.28 -28.55
C ASP A 25 75.98 -93.53 -29.39
N LYS A 26 75.58 -94.09 -30.55
CA LYS A 26 74.53 -93.49 -31.38
C LYS A 26 73.17 -93.36 -30.69
N ILE A 27 72.82 -94.36 -29.88
CA ILE A 27 71.60 -94.35 -29.09
C ILE A 27 71.68 -93.27 -28.00
N ASN A 28 72.78 -93.22 -27.25
CA ASN A 28 72.99 -92.23 -26.20
C ASN A 28 73.02 -90.80 -26.75
N ASP A 29 73.67 -90.58 -27.90
CA ASP A 29 73.72 -89.29 -28.59
C ASP A 29 72.31 -88.81 -28.97
N ASN A 30 71.50 -89.68 -29.59
CA ASN A 30 70.11 -89.34 -29.95
C ASN A 30 69.25 -89.06 -28.69
N PHE A 31 69.39 -89.84 -27.62
CA PHE A 31 68.63 -89.58 -26.38
C PHE A 31 69.11 -88.31 -25.68
N THR A 32 70.42 -88.05 -25.64
CA THR A 32 70.97 -86.81 -25.07
C THR A 32 70.41 -85.59 -25.79
N GLU A 33 70.32 -85.63 -27.13
CA GLU A 33 69.66 -84.58 -27.90
C GLU A 33 68.20 -84.38 -27.49
N ILE A 34 67.43 -85.47 -27.33
CA ILE A 34 66.01 -85.40 -26.96
C ILE A 34 65.84 -84.80 -25.55
N TYR A 35 66.61 -85.25 -24.57
CA TYR A 35 66.54 -84.77 -23.19
C TYR A 35 67.01 -83.31 -23.03
N ALA A 36 67.94 -82.87 -23.86
CA ALA A 36 68.36 -81.47 -23.91
C ALA A 36 67.34 -80.59 -24.64
N ALA A 37 66.73 -81.07 -25.73
CA ALA A 37 65.82 -80.28 -26.55
C ALA A 37 64.40 -80.17 -25.99
N LEU A 38 63.88 -81.26 -25.39
CA LEU A 38 62.52 -81.34 -24.85
C LEU A 38 62.48 -81.32 -23.31
N GLY A 39 63.62 -81.04 -22.69
CA GLY A 39 63.82 -81.20 -21.26
C GLY A 39 64.91 -80.30 -20.71
N ASN A 40 65.49 -80.70 -19.59
CA ASN A 40 66.58 -79.98 -18.93
C ASN A 40 67.94 -80.72 -19.00
N GLY A 41 68.03 -81.73 -19.86
CA GLY A 41 69.21 -82.61 -19.97
C GLY A 41 69.20 -83.81 -19.01
N ALA A 42 68.27 -83.88 -18.06
CA ALA A 42 68.06 -85.04 -17.17
C ALA A 42 66.65 -85.63 -17.28
N ASP A 43 65.63 -84.77 -17.38
CA ASP A 43 64.22 -85.14 -17.50
C ASP A 43 63.58 -84.45 -18.72
N ILE A 44 62.63 -85.14 -19.37
CA ILE A 44 61.75 -84.52 -20.36
C ILE A 44 60.73 -83.65 -19.63
N GLN A 45 60.62 -82.38 -20.01
CA GLN A 45 59.78 -81.38 -19.31
C GLN A 45 58.47 -81.07 -20.05
N ILE A 46 58.14 -81.86 -21.07
CA ILE A 46 56.87 -81.77 -21.80
C ILE A 46 55.97 -82.91 -21.32
N ASP A 47 54.95 -82.55 -20.56
CA ASP A 47 53.88 -83.47 -20.17
C ASP A 47 52.66 -83.25 -21.06
N VAL A 48 52.19 -84.31 -21.72
CA VAL A 48 50.95 -84.32 -22.51
C VAL A 48 49.95 -85.34 -21.97
N THR A 49 50.22 -85.90 -20.79
CA THR A 49 49.39 -86.92 -20.18
C THR A 49 48.03 -86.31 -19.86
N ASN A 50 46.96 -86.94 -20.35
CA ASN A 50 45.56 -86.51 -20.18
C ASN A 50 45.20 -85.14 -20.80
N ALA A 51 45.92 -84.67 -21.82
CA ALA A 51 45.55 -83.44 -22.52
C ALA A 51 44.09 -83.52 -23.06
N GLY A 52 43.26 -82.56 -22.64
CA GLY A 52 41.90 -82.40 -23.13
C GLY A 52 41.86 -81.70 -24.50
N VAL A 53 40.76 -81.88 -25.24
CA VAL A 53 40.53 -81.17 -26.52
C VAL A 53 40.53 -79.66 -26.26
N GLY A 54 41.39 -78.92 -26.97
CA GLY A 54 41.48 -77.46 -26.90
C GLY A 54 42.46 -76.92 -25.84
N GLN A 55 43.12 -77.77 -25.07
CA GLN A 55 44.17 -77.33 -24.14
C GLN A 55 45.47 -76.98 -24.88
N VAL A 56 46.24 -76.06 -24.30
CA VAL A 56 47.56 -75.65 -24.81
C VAL A 56 48.65 -76.05 -23.81
N LEU A 57 49.88 -76.24 -24.31
CA LEU A 57 51.04 -76.40 -23.43
C LEU A 57 51.39 -75.06 -22.78
N LYS A 58 51.14 -74.96 -21.47
CA LYS A 58 51.46 -73.80 -20.65
C LYS A 58 52.76 -74.05 -19.90
N TYR A 59 53.74 -73.16 -20.08
CA TYR A 59 54.96 -73.20 -19.28
C TYR A 59 54.66 -72.73 -17.85
N THR A 60 54.92 -73.56 -16.86
CA THR A 60 54.66 -73.27 -15.44
C THR A 60 55.83 -72.57 -14.73
N GLY A 61 56.91 -72.30 -15.46
CA GLY A 61 58.20 -71.91 -14.87
C GLY A 61 59.17 -73.09 -14.74
N THR A 62 58.67 -74.33 -14.74
CA THR A 62 59.48 -75.56 -14.61
C THR A 62 59.16 -76.65 -15.62
N SER A 63 57.95 -76.69 -16.20
CA SER A 63 57.55 -77.68 -17.21
C SER A 63 56.44 -77.13 -18.10
N PHE A 64 56.24 -77.75 -19.27
CA PHE A 64 55.09 -77.52 -20.12
C PHE A 64 54.00 -78.56 -19.80
N ILE A 65 52.84 -78.09 -19.32
CA ILE A 65 51.69 -78.95 -19.01
C ILE A 65 50.46 -78.52 -19.81
N PRO A 66 49.50 -79.42 -20.11
CA PRO A 66 48.23 -79.04 -20.73
C PRO A 66 47.43 -78.17 -19.76
N SER A 67 46.96 -77.02 -20.21
CA SER A 67 46.16 -76.11 -19.40
C SER A 67 45.14 -75.37 -20.27
N ASP A 68 44.05 -74.96 -19.64
CA ASP A 68 43.05 -74.13 -20.28
C ASP A 68 43.61 -72.72 -20.53
N TYR A 69 43.31 -72.17 -21.70
CA TYR A 69 43.75 -70.83 -22.09
C TYR A 69 42.86 -69.77 -21.41
N THR A 70 43.25 -69.30 -20.21
CA THR A 70 42.41 -68.41 -19.37
C THR A 70 42.93 -66.99 -19.17
N ALA A 71 44.04 -66.60 -19.80
CA ALA A 71 44.62 -65.26 -19.62
C ALA A 71 44.65 -64.50 -20.95
N LEU A 72 43.92 -63.37 -21.01
CA LEU A 72 44.20 -62.32 -21.98
C LEU A 72 45.36 -61.49 -21.44
N THR A 73 46.56 -61.65 -22.02
CA THR A 73 47.76 -60.92 -21.59
C THR A 73 48.05 -59.67 -22.43
N ALA A 74 47.09 -59.26 -23.28
CA ALA A 74 47.15 -58.08 -24.15
C ALA A 74 45.80 -57.34 -24.19
N ALA A 75 45.76 -56.14 -24.77
CA ALA A 75 44.52 -55.40 -24.97
C ALA A 75 43.55 -56.20 -25.86
N LEU A 76 42.31 -56.38 -25.41
CA LEU A 76 41.25 -57.00 -26.20
C LEU A 76 40.83 -56.02 -27.31
N ASP A 77 41.24 -56.27 -28.55
CA ASP A 77 40.68 -55.59 -29.72
C ASP A 77 39.55 -56.45 -30.30
N VAL A 78 38.32 -55.94 -30.25
CA VAL A 78 37.10 -56.65 -30.68
C VAL A 78 36.76 -56.38 -32.15
N ASN A 79 37.64 -55.78 -32.96
CA ASN A 79 37.43 -55.36 -34.35
C ASN A 79 36.67 -56.37 -35.24
N GLY A 80 35.34 -56.30 -35.19
CA GLY A 80 34.43 -57.31 -35.73
C GLY A 80 33.25 -57.67 -34.82
N ASN A 81 33.15 -57.08 -33.61
CA ASN A 81 32.11 -57.30 -32.58
C ASN A 81 32.29 -58.67 -31.85
N SER A 82 31.38 -59.26 -31.09
CA SER A 82 30.56 -58.68 -30.01
C SER A 82 31.00 -59.32 -28.69
N ILE A 83 30.88 -58.58 -27.59
CA ILE A 83 30.92 -59.14 -26.23
C ILE A 83 29.46 -59.39 -25.81
N ILE A 84 28.95 -60.61 -26.04
CA ILE A 84 27.55 -60.98 -25.80
C ILE A 84 27.48 -62.32 -25.05
N SER A 85 26.53 -62.44 -24.12
CA SER A 85 26.15 -63.70 -23.49
C SER A 85 24.96 -64.29 -24.23
N SER A 86 25.15 -65.44 -24.88
CA SER A 86 24.12 -66.13 -25.68
C SER A 86 23.19 -67.03 -24.86
N SER A 87 23.42 -67.14 -23.55
CA SER A 87 22.71 -68.06 -22.64
C SER A 87 22.08 -67.35 -21.44
N ASN A 88 21.75 -66.06 -21.59
CA ASN A 88 21.14 -65.22 -20.54
C ASN A 88 21.98 -65.04 -19.26
N GLY A 89 23.26 -65.45 -19.26
CA GLY A 89 24.18 -65.14 -18.16
C GLY A 89 24.64 -63.69 -18.18
N ASN A 90 24.94 -63.10 -17.02
CA ASN A 90 25.49 -61.75 -16.94
C ASN A 90 26.93 -61.71 -17.47
N ILE A 91 27.26 -60.67 -18.25
CA ILE A 91 28.67 -60.33 -18.54
C ILE A 91 29.11 -59.30 -17.50
N ALA A 92 29.79 -59.75 -16.46
CA ALA A 92 30.30 -58.85 -15.44
C ALA A 92 31.52 -58.06 -15.98
N ILE A 93 31.37 -56.75 -16.13
CA ILE A 93 32.49 -55.82 -16.38
C ILE A 93 32.76 -55.12 -15.05
N ALA A 94 33.67 -55.67 -14.26
CA ALA A 94 34.00 -55.19 -12.93
C ALA A 94 35.51 -54.92 -12.83
N PRO A 95 35.93 -53.65 -12.65
CA PRO A 95 37.31 -53.35 -12.30
C PRO A 95 37.58 -53.83 -10.87
N ASN A 96 38.85 -54.04 -10.53
CA ASN A 96 39.22 -54.40 -9.17
C ASN A 96 39.15 -53.17 -8.25
N GLY A 97 38.62 -53.34 -7.03
CA GLY A 97 38.56 -52.28 -6.02
C GLY A 97 37.62 -51.14 -6.43
N THR A 98 38.11 -49.91 -6.32
CA THR A 98 37.37 -48.66 -6.66
C THR A 98 37.68 -48.16 -8.06
N GLY A 99 38.16 -49.03 -8.96
CA GLY A 99 38.43 -48.63 -10.34
C GLY A 99 37.14 -48.30 -11.08
N ASP A 100 37.26 -47.54 -12.17
CA ASP A 100 36.11 -47.11 -12.96
C ASP A 100 35.89 -48.02 -14.16
N VAL A 101 34.62 -48.20 -14.54
CA VAL A 101 34.28 -48.69 -15.88
C VAL A 101 34.10 -47.48 -16.78
N THR A 102 34.87 -47.42 -17.87
CA THR A 102 34.78 -46.33 -18.83
C THR A 102 34.27 -46.82 -20.18
N ILE A 103 33.37 -46.05 -20.79
CA ILE A 103 32.89 -46.26 -22.17
C ILE A 103 33.22 -45.00 -22.95
N SER A 104 34.25 -45.09 -23.79
CA SER A 104 34.74 -43.97 -24.58
C SER A 104 34.28 -44.01 -26.04
N ASN A 105 34.06 -42.84 -26.62
CA ASN A 105 33.80 -42.65 -28.04
C ASN A 105 34.51 -41.39 -28.52
N GLY A 106 35.57 -41.55 -29.31
CA GLY A 106 36.47 -40.44 -29.68
C GLY A 106 37.15 -39.86 -28.43
N SER A 107 37.06 -38.54 -28.26
CA SER A 107 37.65 -37.82 -27.12
C SER A 107 36.77 -37.79 -25.86
N ILE A 108 35.62 -38.48 -25.87
CA ILE A 108 34.66 -38.44 -24.77
C ILE A 108 34.68 -39.77 -24.03
N THR A 109 34.71 -39.70 -22.70
CA THR A 109 34.70 -40.87 -21.80
C THR A 109 33.50 -40.75 -20.86
N ASN A 110 32.59 -41.70 -20.93
CA ASN A 110 31.53 -41.85 -19.92
C ASN A 110 32.07 -42.78 -18.83
N THR A 111 31.83 -42.43 -17.57
CA THR A 111 32.47 -43.09 -16.43
C THR A 111 31.42 -43.60 -15.46
N PHE A 112 31.48 -44.88 -15.14
CA PHE A 112 30.79 -45.47 -14.00
C PHE A 112 31.83 -45.53 -12.88
N ASP A 113 31.75 -44.59 -11.94
CA ASP A 113 32.75 -44.37 -10.90
C ASP A 113 32.63 -45.47 -9.83
N GLY A 114 33.71 -46.24 -9.63
CA GLY A 114 33.73 -47.34 -8.67
C GLY A 114 33.91 -46.90 -7.22
N ALA A 115 34.32 -45.65 -6.98
CA ALA A 115 34.54 -45.07 -5.67
C ALA A 115 33.26 -44.39 -5.12
N THR A 116 32.57 -43.60 -5.93
CA THR A 116 31.37 -42.85 -5.51
C THR A 116 30.06 -43.55 -5.90
N GLY A 117 30.09 -44.41 -6.92
CA GLY A 117 28.89 -44.98 -7.51
C GLY A 117 28.16 -44.01 -8.46
N ASP A 118 28.73 -42.83 -8.70
CA ASP A 118 28.19 -41.88 -9.66
C ASP A 118 28.40 -42.38 -11.09
N ILE A 119 27.49 -41.96 -11.97
CA ILE A 119 27.62 -42.20 -13.40
C ILE A 119 27.72 -40.85 -14.08
N ASP A 120 28.91 -40.54 -14.60
CA ASP A 120 29.17 -39.31 -15.34
C ASP A 120 29.04 -39.55 -16.85
N PHE A 121 28.03 -38.90 -17.43
CA PHE A 121 27.84 -38.82 -18.87
C PHE A 121 28.15 -37.39 -19.34
N PRO A 122 29.40 -37.06 -19.73
CA PRO A 122 29.75 -35.75 -20.28
C PRO A 122 29.20 -35.53 -21.70
N THR A 123 28.20 -36.32 -22.10
CA THR A 123 27.55 -36.31 -23.41
C THR A 123 26.05 -36.05 -23.28
N LYS A 124 25.39 -35.80 -24.41
CA LYS A 124 23.93 -35.79 -24.47
C LYS A 124 23.42 -37.23 -24.39
N VAL A 125 22.67 -37.56 -23.34
CA VAL A 125 21.94 -38.83 -23.22
C VAL A 125 20.57 -38.67 -23.85
N LYS A 126 20.27 -39.46 -24.90
CA LYS A 126 18.90 -39.59 -25.42
C LYS A 126 18.23 -40.77 -24.73
N TYR A 127 17.33 -40.49 -23.79
CA TYR A 127 16.53 -41.50 -23.08
C TYR A 127 15.04 -41.21 -23.28
N LYS A 128 14.20 -42.26 -23.26
CA LYS A 128 12.73 -42.15 -23.36
C LYS A 128 12.11 -42.59 -22.04
N ASN A 129 11.54 -41.63 -21.29
CA ASN A 129 10.77 -41.87 -20.07
C ASN A 129 9.30 -41.47 -20.29
N GLU A 130 8.69 -42.04 -21.34
CA GLU A 130 7.27 -41.82 -21.66
C GLU A 130 6.55 -43.16 -21.58
N TYR A 131 5.42 -43.18 -20.86
CA TYR A 131 4.64 -44.38 -20.59
C TYR A 131 3.23 -44.27 -21.16
N THR A 132 2.60 -45.39 -21.49
CA THR A 132 1.24 -45.37 -22.08
C THR A 132 0.16 -44.93 -21.12
N THR A 133 0.36 -45.14 -19.81
CA THR A 133 -0.55 -44.70 -18.74
C THR A 133 0.25 -44.46 -17.46
N LEU A 134 -0.32 -43.65 -16.56
CA LEU A 134 0.27 -43.41 -15.23
C LEU A 134 0.48 -44.70 -14.43
N GLY A 135 -0.40 -45.69 -14.59
CA GLY A 135 -0.32 -46.98 -13.89
C GLY A 135 0.89 -47.84 -14.30
N VAL A 136 1.37 -47.70 -15.54
CA VAL A 136 2.50 -48.45 -16.10
C VAL A 136 3.84 -47.77 -15.78
N ALA A 137 3.83 -46.47 -15.47
CA ALA A 137 5.03 -45.76 -15.04
C ALA A 137 5.59 -46.34 -13.72
N PRO A 138 6.91 -46.23 -13.46
CA PRO A 138 7.53 -46.72 -12.22
C PRO A 138 6.79 -46.25 -10.96
N SER A 139 6.69 -47.13 -9.96
CA SER A 139 6.01 -46.80 -8.71
C SER A 139 6.80 -45.73 -7.94
N ALA A 140 6.08 -44.79 -7.33
CA ALA A 140 6.70 -43.70 -6.60
C ALA A 140 7.58 -44.19 -5.44
N ALA A 141 7.13 -45.22 -4.71
CA ALA A 141 7.84 -45.77 -3.56
C ALA A 141 9.18 -46.44 -3.91
N ALA A 142 9.30 -47.03 -5.11
CA ALA A 142 10.53 -47.72 -5.51
C ALA A 142 11.50 -46.81 -6.29
N TYR A 143 10.98 -45.73 -6.90
CA TYR A 143 11.75 -44.85 -7.79
C TYR A 143 11.53 -43.37 -7.46
N PRO A 144 11.91 -42.89 -6.26
CA PRO A 144 11.84 -41.46 -5.93
C PRO A 144 12.77 -40.65 -6.83
N GLY A 145 12.35 -39.43 -7.20
CA GLY A 145 13.06 -38.53 -8.11
C GLY A 145 12.92 -38.86 -9.60
N TYR A 146 12.18 -39.93 -9.95
CA TYR A 146 12.03 -40.35 -11.33
C TYR A 146 11.08 -39.41 -12.10
N PHE A 147 11.62 -38.72 -13.11
CA PHE A 147 10.87 -37.83 -14.01
C PHE A 147 10.39 -38.59 -15.26
N PHE A 148 9.12 -38.43 -15.61
CA PHE A 148 8.52 -39.09 -16.75
C PHE A 148 7.29 -38.33 -17.30
N THR A 149 6.86 -38.72 -18.49
CA THR A 149 5.61 -38.27 -19.12
C THR A 149 4.70 -39.46 -19.40
N VAL A 150 3.43 -39.17 -19.66
CA VAL A 150 2.45 -40.17 -20.12
C VAL A 150 1.97 -39.77 -21.51
N ASP A 151 1.89 -40.73 -22.43
CA ASP A 151 1.43 -40.50 -23.80
C ASP A 151 -0.04 -40.02 -23.79
N GLY A 152 -0.30 -38.89 -24.45
CA GLY A 152 -1.60 -38.23 -24.45
C GLY A 152 -1.95 -37.47 -23.16
N ASP A 153 -1.01 -37.31 -22.23
CA ASP A 153 -1.14 -36.50 -21.02
C ASP A 153 -0.20 -35.29 -21.09
N ASP A 154 -0.76 -34.09 -20.91
CA ASP A 154 0.01 -32.83 -20.92
C ASP A 154 0.74 -32.57 -19.59
N THR A 155 0.60 -33.46 -18.61
CA THR A 155 1.22 -33.36 -17.28
C THR A 155 2.50 -34.17 -17.21
N PRO A 156 3.68 -33.53 -17.06
CA PRO A 156 4.88 -34.23 -16.65
C PRO A 156 4.81 -34.59 -15.17
N TYR A 157 5.42 -35.71 -14.81
CA TYR A 157 5.39 -36.24 -13.45
C TYR A 157 6.79 -36.41 -12.88
N VAL A 158 6.87 -36.26 -11.57
CA VAL A 158 8.03 -36.71 -10.78
C VAL A 158 7.54 -37.54 -9.60
N ASN A 159 8.18 -38.69 -9.38
CA ASN A 159 7.94 -39.49 -8.19
C ASN A 159 8.52 -38.78 -6.96
N MET A 160 7.70 -38.43 -5.98
CA MET A 160 8.15 -37.78 -4.75
C MET A 160 7.43 -38.34 -3.52
N ASN A 161 8.12 -38.30 -2.39
CA ASN A 161 7.50 -38.53 -1.09
C ASN A 161 7.10 -37.17 -0.48
N ILE A 162 5.80 -36.89 -0.42
CA ILE A 162 5.29 -35.65 0.16
C ILE A 162 4.86 -35.90 1.60
N THR A 163 5.63 -35.34 2.55
CA THR A 163 5.31 -35.38 3.98
C THR A 163 4.13 -34.48 4.34
N ALA A 164 4.03 -33.31 3.71
CA ALA A 164 2.95 -32.35 3.96
C ALA A 164 1.59 -32.97 3.64
N GLY A 165 0.63 -32.88 4.57
CA GLY A 165 -0.71 -33.46 4.39
C GLY A 165 -0.77 -34.99 4.38
N GLY A 166 0.34 -35.71 4.63
CA GLY A 166 0.36 -37.17 4.70
C GLY A 166 0.15 -37.88 3.35
N VAL A 167 0.50 -37.22 2.24
CA VAL A 167 0.32 -37.75 0.88
C VAL A 167 1.22 -38.97 0.61
N GLY A 168 2.44 -39.00 1.17
CA GLY A 168 3.39 -40.11 1.03
C GLY A 168 4.00 -40.22 -0.36
N ASP A 169 4.43 -41.42 -0.74
CA ASP A 169 5.01 -41.68 -2.06
C ASP A 169 3.95 -41.56 -3.16
N THR A 170 4.08 -40.53 -3.99
CA THR A 170 3.11 -40.23 -5.05
C THR A 170 3.79 -39.81 -6.35
N ARG A 171 3.02 -39.85 -7.43
CA ARG A 171 3.41 -39.34 -8.76
C ARG A 171 2.89 -37.90 -8.85
N VAL A 172 3.78 -36.94 -8.62
CA VAL A 172 3.41 -35.53 -8.53
C VAL A 172 3.37 -34.93 -9.93
N GLY A 173 2.20 -34.40 -10.32
CA GLY A 173 2.07 -33.63 -11.54
C GLY A 173 2.77 -32.28 -11.41
N LEU A 174 3.48 -31.88 -12.45
CA LEU A 174 4.17 -30.60 -12.52
C LEU A 174 3.38 -29.63 -13.39
N LEU A 175 3.27 -28.38 -12.95
CA LEU A 175 2.63 -27.31 -13.71
C LEU A 175 3.44 -26.99 -14.98
N THR A 176 2.73 -26.76 -16.07
CA THR A 176 3.30 -26.36 -17.38
C THR A 176 2.59 -25.11 -17.90
N GLN A 177 3.03 -24.60 -19.06
CA GLN A 177 2.29 -23.51 -19.73
C GLN A 177 0.87 -23.92 -20.20
N TYR A 178 0.54 -25.21 -20.13
CA TYR A 178 -0.76 -25.76 -20.53
C TYR A 178 -1.63 -26.17 -19.33
N THR A 179 -1.12 -26.09 -18.10
CA THR A 179 -1.90 -26.37 -16.87
C THR A 179 -2.66 -25.13 -16.41
N SER A 180 -3.79 -25.34 -15.73
CA SER A 180 -4.56 -24.25 -15.14
C SER A 180 -3.95 -23.84 -13.81
N VAL A 181 -4.12 -22.56 -13.42
CA VAL A 181 -3.81 -22.11 -12.06
C VAL A 181 -4.64 -22.87 -10.99
N GLY A 182 -5.80 -23.41 -11.38
CA GLY A 182 -6.66 -24.22 -10.52
C GLY A 182 -6.14 -25.63 -10.20
N ASP A 183 -5.02 -26.05 -10.80
CA ASP A 183 -4.39 -27.33 -10.46
C ASP A 183 -3.58 -27.23 -9.15
N LEU A 184 -3.39 -26.01 -8.61
CA LEU A 184 -2.87 -25.77 -7.28
C LEU A 184 -3.95 -26.03 -6.22
N THR A 185 -3.64 -26.86 -5.23
CA THR A 185 -4.64 -27.38 -4.27
C THR A 185 -5.27 -26.30 -3.38
N ASP A 186 -4.60 -25.16 -3.23
CA ASP A 186 -5.06 -24.01 -2.45
C ASP A 186 -5.74 -22.94 -3.31
N ILE A 187 -5.98 -23.21 -4.60
CA ILE A 187 -6.64 -22.31 -5.55
C ILE A 187 -7.91 -22.98 -6.08
N ASP A 188 -9.05 -22.34 -5.87
CA ASP A 188 -10.32 -22.81 -6.39
C ASP A 188 -10.91 -21.81 -7.39
N VAL A 189 -10.65 -22.09 -8.66
CA VAL A 189 -11.24 -21.40 -9.83
C VAL A 189 -12.31 -22.25 -10.51
N THR A 190 -12.70 -23.36 -9.89
CA THR A 190 -13.61 -24.37 -10.49
C THR A 190 -15.02 -24.28 -9.93
N THR A 191 -15.17 -24.12 -8.61
CA THR A 191 -16.48 -23.91 -7.98
C THR A 191 -17.04 -22.54 -8.35
N THR A 192 -16.14 -21.56 -8.47
CA THR A 192 -16.46 -20.19 -8.84
C THR A 192 -15.53 -19.75 -9.98
N PRO A 193 -15.94 -19.90 -11.25
CA PRO A 193 -15.11 -19.53 -12.38
C PRO A 193 -14.82 -18.01 -12.41
N PRO A 194 -13.58 -17.59 -12.75
CA PRO A 194 -13.23 -16.18 -12.79
C PRO A 194 -13.96 -15.43 -13.92
N THR A 195 -14.44 -14.23 -13.61
CA THR A 195 -14.96 -13.26 -14.59
C THR A 195 -14.00 -12.09 -14.79
N ASN A 196 -14.27 -11.24 -15.79
CA ASN A 196 -13.45 -10.04 -16.03
C ASN A 196 -13.30 -9.19 -14.75
N ASN A 197 -12.09 -8.66 -14.54
CA ASN A 197 -11.72 -7.78 -13.42
C ASN A 197 -11.75 -8.44 -12.02
N GLN A 198 -11.67 -9.77 -11.94
CA GLN A 198 -11.50 -10.47 -10.68
C GLN A 198 -10.03 -10.74 -10.37
N VAL A 199 -9.72 -10.83 -9.07
CA VAL A 199 -8.42 -11.24 -8.52
C VAL A 199 -8.62 -12.46 -7.63
N LEU A 200 -7.56 -13.23 -7.40
CA LEU A 200 -7.60 -14.30 -6.39
C LEU A 200 -7.59 -13.69 -4.99
N LYS A 201 -8.58 -14.05 -4.17
CA LYS A 201 -8.70 -13.64 -2.77
C LYS A 201 -8.78 -14.86 -1.87
N TRP A 202 -8.07 -14.80 -0.74
CA TRP A 202 -8.15 -15.84 0.28
C TRP A 202 -9.50 -15.77 1.00
N ASP A 203 -10.31 -16.82 0.94
CA ASP A 203 -11.63 -16.90 1.59
C ASP A 203 -11.59 -17.49 3.01
N GLY A 204 -10.39 -17.82 3.50
CA GLY A 204 -10.17 -18.53 4.76
C GLY A 204 -9.80 -20.01 4.58
N THR A 205 -10.05 -20.57 3.39
CA THR A 205 -9.76 -21.97 3.04
C THR A 205 -8.97 -22.09 1.73
N ASN A 206 -9.36 -21.35 0.69
CA ASN A 206 -8.75 -21.35 -0.65
C ASN A 206 -8.61 -19.92 -1.19
N TRP A 207 -7.77 -19.77 -2.21
CA TRP A 207 -7.77 -18.62 -3.10
C TRP A 207 -8.88 -18.77 -4.13
N VAL A 208 -9.89 -17.91 -4.09
CA VAL A 208 -11.04 -17.91 -5.01
C VAL A 208 -11.09 -16.62 -5.82
N PRO A 209 -11.62 -16.63 -7.06
CA PRO A 209 -11.92 -15.39 -7.78
C PRO A 209 -12.90 -14.53 -7.00
N GLY A 210 -12.51 -13.28 -6.76
CA GLY A 210 -13.37 -12.26 -6.20
C GLY A 210 -13.15 -10.94 -6.92
N ASP A 211 -14.20 -10.13 -6.98
CA ASP A 211 -14.14 -8.80 -7.60
C ASP A 211 -12.97 -8.02 -7.00
N ASP A 212 -12.14 -7.40 -7.84
CA ASP A 212 -11.11 -6.49 -7.36
C ASP A 212 -11.83 -5.34 -6.64
N ASN A 213 -11.85 -5.40 -5.31
CA ASN A 213 -12.33 -4.29 -4.48
C ASN A 213 -11.20 -3.28 -4.59
N ALA A 214 -11.26 -2.46 -5.65
CA ALA A 214 -10.26 -1.45 -5.98
C ALA A 214 -9.74 -0.83 -4.69
N GLY A 215 -8.41 -0.80 -4.51
CA GLY A 215 -7.72 -0.43 -3.28
C GLY A 215 -7.96 1.00 -2.78
N VAL A 216 -9.20 1.32 -2.42
CA VAL A 216 -9.65 2.61 -1.88
C VAL A 216 -10.69 2.47 -0.75
N SER A 217 -10.93 1.28 -0.20
CA SER A 217 -11.82 1.06 0.98
C SER A 217 -11.36 1.76 2.28
N ASN A 218 -10.48 2.76 2.22
CA ASN A 218 -10.04 3.53 3.40
C ASN A 218 -9.54 4.95 3.08
N ILE A 219 -10.01 5.59 2.00
CA ILE A 219 -9.96 7.05 1.97
C ILE A 219 -11.30 7.55 2.51
N THR A 220 -11.34 7.80 3.82
CA THR A 220 -12.38 8.70 4.34
C THR A 220 -12.26 10.00 3.56
N SER A 221 -13.35 10.46 2.93
CA SER A 221 -13.32 11.68 2.13
C SER A 221 -12.86 12.90 2.94
N PHE A 222 -12.96 12.82 4.28
CA PHE A 222 -12.38 13.71 5.27
C PHE A 222 -12.23 12.96 6.62
N ALA A 223 -11.22 13.29 7.44
CA ALA A 223 -11.01 12.64 8.75
C ALA A 223 -11.90 13.24 9.85
N THR A 224 -11.53 14.42 10.34
CA THR A 224 -12.29 15.23 11.31
C THR A 224 -12.32 16.66 10.82
N ILE A 225 -13.50 17.27 10.84
CA ILE A 225 -13.68 18.70 10.58
C ILE A 225 -14.24 19.35 11.84
N ASN A 226 -13.52 20.34 12.36
CA ASN A 226 -13.95 21.17 13.47
C ASN A 226 -14.54 22.47 12.95
N ALA A 227 -15.67 22.91 13.51
CA ALA A 227 -16.24 24.23 13.30
C ALA A 227 -16.13 25.06 14.59
N ASP A 228 -16.44 26.35 14.53
CA ASP A 228 -16.50 27.23 15.72
C ASP A 228 -17.46 26.66 16.79
N THR A 229 -18.52 25.98 16.35
CA THR A 229 -19.41 25.19 17.21
C THR A 229 -19.62 23.80 16.60
N GLY A 230 -19.23 22.75 17.33
CA GLY A 230 -19.40 21.36 16.90
C GLY A 230 -18.26 20.81 16.04
N THR A 231 -18.31 19.50 15.80
CA THR A 231 -17.35 18.76 14.99
C THR A 231 -18.08 17.66 14.22
N THR A 232 -17.47 17.17 13.13
CA THR A 232 -17.93 15.98 12.42
C THR A 232 -16.75 15.13 11.97
N THR A 233 -16.99 13.85 11.74
CA THR A 233 -16.05 12.84 11.26
C THR A 233 -16.74 11.99 10.21
N ALA A 234 -16.03 11.57 9.16
CA ALA A 234 -16.64 10.68 8.17
C ALA A 234 -17.02 9.35 8.85
N SER A 235 -18.30 8.98 8.73
CA SER A 235 -18.91 7.81 9.36
C SER A 235 -19.19 6.66 8.38
N SER A 236 -19.00 6.90 7.08
CA SER A 236 -19.09 5.90 6.02
C SER A 236 -18.21 6.26 4.82
N GLU A 237 -18.03 5.32 3.90
CA GLU A 237 -17.25 5.51 2.66
C GLU A 237 -17.89 6.51 1.68
N THR A 238 -19.18 6.79 1.83
CA THR A 238 -19.94 7.74 0.97
C THR A 238 -20.39 8.98 1.72
N ASP A 239 -19.79 9.24 2.88
CA ASP A 239 -20.20 10.34 3.74
C ASP A 239 -19.91 11.70 3.08
N SER A 240 -20.90 12.59 3.07
CA SER A 240 -20.83 13.87 2.37
C SER A 240 -20.73 15.02 3.37
N LEU A 241 -19.69 15.86 3.25
CA LEU A 241 -19.60 17.11 4.00
C LEU A 241 -20.37 18.21 3.26
N THR A 242 -21.47 18.69 3.84
CA THR A 242 -22.22 19.83 3.30
C THR A 242 -21.77 21.14 3.94
N ILE A 243 -21.35 22.12 3.14
CA ILE A 243 -21.06 23.49 3.59
C ILE A 243 -22.31 24.34 3.30
N ALA A 244 -23.23 24.39 4.27
CA ALA A 244 -24.49 25.13 4.13
C ALA A 244 -24.32 26.62 4.48
N GLY A 245 -24.96 27.49 3.70
CA GLY A 245 -25.09 28.90 4.04
C GLY A 245 -26.12 29.13 5.15
N GLY A 246 -25.75 29.90 6.18
CA GLY A 246 -26.68 30.39 7.20
C GLY A 246 -27.46 31.64 6.74
N THR A 247 -28.10 32.35 7.68
CA THR A 247 -28.78 33.62 7.37
C THR A 247 -27.82 34.62 6.74
N ASN A 248 -28.19 35.18 5.58
CA ASN A 248 -27.38 36.13 4.81
C ASN A 248 -26.03 35.60 4.31
N ILE A 249 -25.84 34.28 4.28
CA ILE A 249 -24.63 33.64 3.74
C ILE A 249 -25.06 32.68 2.63
N ALA A 250 -24.47 32.82 1.45
CA ALA A 250 -24.59 31.85 0.37
C ALA A 250 -23.26 31.12 0.17
N THR A 251 -23.34 29.81 -0.08
CA THR A 251 -22.19 28.96 -0.40
C THR A 251 -22.35 28.44 -1.83
N SER A 252 -21.27 28.43 -2.61
CA SER A 252 -21.26 27.91 -3.97
C SER A 252 -19.93 27.23 -4.29
N ILE A 253 -19.96 26.32 -5.26
CA ILE A 253 -18.78 25.58 -5.72
C ILE A 253 -18.66 25.77 -7.23
N ALA A 254 -17.47 26.16 -7.70
CA ALA A 254 -17.11 26.20 -9.11
C ALA A 254 -15.73 25.56 -9.30
N GLY A 255 -15.68 24.40 -9.95
CA GLY A 255 -14.49 23.55 -9.96
C GLY A 255 -14.13 23.13 -8.53
N ASP A 256 -12.88 23.38 -8.15
CA ASP A 256 -12.33 22.98 -6.84
C ASP A 256 -12.38 24.09 -5.79
N THR A 257 -13.05 25.22 -6.07
CA THR A 257 -13.14 26.36 -5.15
C THR A 257 -14.52 26.46 -4.52
N VAL A 258 -14.56 26.41 -3.17
CA VAL A 258 -15.73 26.77 -2.38
C VAL A 258 -15.71 28.28 -2.14
N THR A 259 -16.79 28.97 -2.47
CA THR A 259 -16.99 30.38 -2.16
C THR A 259 -18.05 30.52 -1.06
N VAL A 260 -17.74 31.31 -0.03
CA VAL A 260 -18.68 31.70 1.03
C VAL A 260 -18.88 33.20 0.94
N ALA A 261 -20.08 33.64 0.58
CA ALA A 261 -20.37 35.04 0.32
C ALA A 261 -21.45 35.57 1.26
N PHE A 262 -21.23 36.76 1.82
CA PHE A 262 -22.29 37.51 2.47
C PHE A 262 -23.26 38.05 1.41
N THR A 263 -24.53 37.73 1.58
CA THR A 263 -25.63 38.08 0.68
C THR A 263 -26.67 38.97 1.36
N GLY A 264 -26.46 39.31 2.63
CA GLY A 264 -27.31 40.24 3.35
C GLY A 264 -27.17 41.67 2.87
N THR A 265 -28.10 42.53 3.29
CA THR A 265 -28.00 43.97 3.11
C THR A 265 -27.57 44.60 4.42
N LEU A 266 -26.51 45.42 4.38
CA LEU A 266 -26.11 46.22 5.53
C LEU A 266 -27.00 47.45 5.63
N THR A 267 -27.29 47.88 6.86
CA THR A 267 -27.89 49.19 7.11
C THR A 267 -26.86 50.28 6.79
N THR A 268 -27.07 51.04 5.71
CA THR A 268 -26.11 52.03 5.20
C THR A 268 -26.55 53.48 5.32
N THR A 269 -27.75 53.73 5.85
CA THR A 269 -28.29 55.09 6.02
C THR A 269 -28.74 55.32 7.44
N LEU A 270 -28.63 56.57 7.91
CA LEU A 270 -29.13 56.99 9.22
C LEU A 270 -30.61 56.60 9.37
N ALA A 271 -31.43 56.86 8.34
CA ALA A 271 -32.86 56.57 8.31
C ALA A 271 -33.24 55.09 8.45
N ALA A 272 -32.31 54.18 8.19
CA ALA A 272 -32.54 52.74 8.27
C ALA A 272 -32.13 52.16 9.63
N LEU A 273 -31.61 52.99 10.55
CA LEU A 273 -31.39 52.61 11.94
C LEU A 273 -32.70 52.64 12.71
N THR A 274 -32.82 51.73 13.69
CA THR A 274 -34.06 51.52 14.45
C THR A 274 -34.39 52.65 15.44
N ASP A 275 -33.41 53.49 15.77
CA ASP A 275 -33.48 54.58 16.75
C ASP A 275 -33.51 55.98 16.09
N THR A 276 -33.90 56.04 14.82
CA THR A 276 -33.98 57.30 14.07
C THR A 276 -35.38 57.53 13.52
N ASP A 277 -35.88 58.74 13.70
CA ASP A 277 -37.09 59.23 13.04
C ASP A 277 -36.72 60.49 12.25
N VAL A 278 -36.21 60.26 11.05
CA VAL A 278 -35.80 61.32 10.10
C VAL A 278 -36.83 61.54 8.99
N ALA A 279 -38.08 61.09 9.21
CA ALA A 279 -39.15 61.28 8.24
C ALA A 279 -39.38 62.77 7.98
N GLY A 280 -39.36 63.18 6.70
CA GLY A 280 -39.59 64.57 6.32
C GLY A 280 -38.42 65.53 6.58
N ILE A 281 -37.20 65.03 6.88
CA ILE A 281 -36.01 65.88 6.99
C ILE A 281 -35.77 66.67 5.70
N THR A 282 -35.45 67.95 5.84
CA THR A 282 -35.14 68.87 4.74
C THR A 282 -33.79 69.55 4.95
N GLN A 283 -33.27 70.20 3.91
CA GLN A 283 -31.99 70.89 4.00
C GLN A 283 -32.03 71.99 5.09
N GLY A 284 -31.09 71.91 6.02
CA GLY A 284 -30.95 72.87 7.13
C GLY A 284 -31.58 72.44 8.46
N ASP A 285 -32.31 71.32 8.48
CA ASP A 285 -32.84 70.77 9.74
C ASP A 285 -31.73 70.27 10.67
N SER A 286 -32.02 70.31 11.98
CA SER A 286 -31.17 69.72 13.02
C SER A 286 -31.82 68.44 13.57
N LEU A 287 -31.01 67.62 14.24
CA LEU A 287 -31.49 66.44 14.95
C LEU A 287 -31.30 66.64 16.45
N TYR A 288 -32.23 66.11 17.24
CA TYR A 288 -32.10 66.02 18.68
C TYR A 288 -32.60 64.67 19.19
N TRP A 289 -32.09 64.27 20.35
CA TRP A 289 -32.57 63.09 21.04
C TRP A 289 -33.78 63.47 21.91
N ASN A 290 -34.93 62.85 21.68
CA ASN A 290 -36.16 63.13 22.45
C ASN A 290 -36.38 62.17 23.65
N GLY A 291 -35.39 61.32 23.94
CA GLY A 291 -35.50 60.25 24.95
C GLY A 291 -35.69 58.85 24.36
N SER A 292 -36.05 58.71 23.08
CA SER A 292 -36.21 57.40 22.43
C SER A 292 -35.71 57.33 20.99
N ASN A 293 -35.77 58.43 20.24
CA ASN A 293 -35.28 58.50 18.86
C ASN A 293 -34.49 59.80 18.63
N TRP A 294 -33.62 59.78 17.61
CA TRP A 294 -33.13 61.00 16.97
C TRP A 294 -34.22 61.56 16.06
N VAL A 295 -34.74 62.75 16.39
CA VAL A 295 -35.89 63.38 15.73
C VAL A 295 -35.47 64.69 15.07
N VAL A 296 -36.12 64.99 13.94
CA VAL A 296 -35.94 66.23 13.18
C VAL A 296 -36.52 67.42 13.92
N THR A 297 -35.77 68.52 13.94
CA THR A 297 -36.23 69.85 14.34
C THR A 297 -35.81 70.90 13.31
N ARG A 298 -36.62 71.94 13.14
CA ARG A 298 -36.47 72.96 12.09
C ARG A 298 -35.30 73.92 12.30
N SER A 299 -34.75 73.96 13.51
CA SER A 299 -33.64 74.83 13.87
C SER A 299 -32.72 74.12 14.86
N PRO A 300 -31.49 74.61 15.08
CA PRO A 300 -30.72 74.22 16.25
C PRO A 300 -31.58 74.34 17.51
N MET A 301 -31.38 73.41 18.44
CA MET A 301 -32.13 73.44 19.69
C MET A 301 -31.28 73.20 20.93
N THR A 302 -31.73 73.81 22.02
CA THR A 302 -31.18 73.60 23.37
C THR A 302 -32.27 73.00 24.25
N TRP A 303 -31.91 71.97 25.01
CA TRP A 303 -32.80 71.29 25.94
C TRP A 303 -32.39 71.60 27.38
N TRP A 304 -33.30 72.19 28.15
CA TRP A 304 -33.10 72.49 29.56
C TRP A 304 -34.09 71.71 30.41
N GLU A 305 -33.56 71.10 31.45
CA GLU A 305 -34.31 70.39 32.48
C GLU A 305 -34.71 71.37 33.57
N LEU A 306 -36.02 71.47 33.82
CA LEU A 306 -36.61 72.32 34.84
C LEU A 306 -37.00 71.49 36.06
N ASN A 307 -36.67 72.02 37.22
CA ASN A 307 -37.11 71.50 38.51
C ASN A 307 -37.48 72.69 39.42
N ALA A 308 -37.83 72.44 40.69
CA ALA A 308 -38.25 73.48 41.62
C ALA A 308 -37.57 73.29 42.98
N ASP A 309 -37.20 74.40 43.62
CA ASP A 309 -36.84 74.41 45.05
C ASP A 309 -38.07 74.86 45.85
N GLY A 310 -38.92 73.88 46.18
CA GLY A 310 -40.23 74.12 46.78
C GLY A 310 -41.05 75.13 45.97
N ILE A 311 -41.52 76.19 46.61
CA ILE A 311 -42.26 77.29 45.98
C ILE A 311 -41.39 78.55 45.74
N SER A 312 -40.08 78.44 46.02
CA SER A 312 -39.18 79.59 46.13
C SER A 312 -38.55 79.96 44.81
N SER A 313 -38.15 78.97 43.99
CA SER A 313 -37.50 79.22 42.70
C SER A 313 -37.71 78.09 41.71
N TYR A 314 -37.72 78.40 40.41
CA TYR A 314 -37.37 77.38 39.41
C TYR A 314 -35.89 77.06 39.49
N THR A 315 -35.53 75.85 39.13
CA THR A 315 -34.14 75.47 38.91
C THR A 315 -33.97 74.94 37.50
N PHE A 316 -32.89 75.34 36.84
CA PHE A 316 -32.56 74.96 35.47
C PHE A 316 -31.24 74.23 35.42
N SER A 317 -31.16 73.20 34.58
CA SER A 317 -29.92 72.51 34.26
C SER A 317 -29.89 72.13 32.78
N GLY A 318 -28.68 71.96 32.23
CA GLY A 318 -28.47 71.65 30.82
C GLY A 318 -27.43 72.58 30.17
N PRO A 319 -27.34 72.60 28.84
CA PRO A 319 -26.30 73.33 28.11
C PRO A 319 -26.24 74.82 28.48
N GLY A 320 -25.04 75.35 28.66
CA GLY A 320 -24.81 76.74 29.10
C GLY A 320 -24.78 76.94 30.61
N PHE A 321 -25.20 75.95 31.40
CA PHE A 321 -25.05 75.94 32.86
C PHE A 321 -23.97 74.95 33.30
N THR A 322 -23.17 75.30 34.31
CA THR A 322 -22.17 74.40 34.91
C THR A 322 -22.77 73.47 35.97
N GLY A 323 -24.05 73.62 36.27
CA GLY A 323 -24.82 72.86 37.25
C GLY A 323 -26.25 73.40 37.32
N THR A 324 -26.99 73.01 38.36
CA THR A 324 -28.35 73.51 38.59
C THR A 324 -28.33 74.96 39.09
N VAL A 325 -29.06 75.86 38.44
CA VAL A 325 -29.12 77.29 38.79
C VAL A 325 -30.55 77.70 39.12
N SER A 326 -30.75 78.38 40.25
CA SER A 326 -32.05 78.92 40.67
C SER A 326 -32.36 80.24 39.99
N ASP A 327 -33.55 80.34 39.44
CA ASP A 327 -34.10 81.49 38.72
C ASP A 327 -33.10 82.27 37.83
N PRO A 328 -32.37 81.60 36.92
CA PRO A 328 -31.36 82.26 36.10
C PRO A 328 -31.97 83.24 35.11
N THR A 329 -31.20 84.26 34.74
CA THR A 329 -31.47 84.98 33.49
C THR A 329 -31.15 84.07 32.32
N LEU A 330 -32.15 83.81 31.46
CA LEU A 330 -32.00 82.98 30.27
C LEU A 330 -31.63 83.84 29.07
N TYR A 331 -30.68 83.36 28.26
CA TYR A 331 -30.31 84.00 27.00
C TYR A 331 -30.70 83.08 25.86
N VAL A 332 -31.56 83.58 24.98
CA VAL A 332 -32.12 82.83 23.85
C VAL A 332 -31.93 83.60 22.55
N MET A 333 -31.71 82.91 21.44
CA MET A 333 -31.46 83.51 20.14
C MET A 333 -32.69 83.40 19.23
N ARG A 334 -33.02 84.48 18.52
CA ARG A 334 -34.07 84.47 17.49
C ARG A 334 -33.78 83.40 16.44
N GLY A 335 -34.82 82.65 16.04
CA GLY A 335 -34.73 81.56 15.07
C GLY A 335 -34.25 80.22 15.64
N MET A 336 -33.80 80.15 16.90
CA MET A 336 -33.48 78.88 17.57
C MET A 336 -34.67 78.34 18.37
N THR A 337 -34.65 77.04 18.65
CA THR A 337 -35.68 76.35 19.43
C THR A 337 -35.14 75.99 20.81
N TYR A 338 -35.93 76.23 21.85
CA TYR A 338 -35.60 75.87 23.22
C TYR A 338 -36.66 74.93 23.77
N ALA A 339 -36.23 73.81 24.34
CA ALA A 339 -37.10 72.90 25.06
C ALA A 339 -36.93 73.14 26.55
N PHE A 340 -38.02 73.51 27.21
CA PHE A 340 -38.11 73.63 28.66
C PHE A 340 -38.83 72.39 29.18
N ASP A 341 -38.05 71.39 29.58
CA ASP A 341 -38.60 70.15 30.13
C ASP A 341 -38.98 70.34 31.59
N ASN A 342 -40.28 70.53 31.84
CA ASN A 342 -40.87 70.59 33.16
C ASN A 342 -41.74 69.34 33.44
N SER A 343 -41.44 68.21 32.81
CA SER A 343 -42.18 66.95 32.96
C SER A 343 -42.21 66.44 34.41
N VAL A 344 -41.15 66.71 35.18
CA VAL A 344 -41.01 66.24 36.57
C VAL A 344 -41.91 67.03 37.53
N ASN A 345 -42.05 68.35 37.36
CA ASN A 345 -42.71 69.24 38.33
C ASN A 345 -43.86 70.08 37.77
N GLY A 346 -44.17 69.94 36.48
CA GLY A 346 -45.03 70.88 35.77
C GLY A 346 -46.51 70.86 36.19
N GLY A 347 -46.95 69.81 36.88
CA GLY A 347 -48.27 69.79 37.52
C GLY A 347 -48.38 70.76 38.72
N ALA A 348 -47.33 70.84 39.55
CA ALA A 348 -47.30 71.70 40.74
C ALA A 348 -46.70 73.09 40.44
N HIS A 349 -45.87 73.20 39.40
CA HIS A 349 -45.19 74.42 39.02
C HIS A 349 -45.29 74.67 37.51
N PRO A 350 -46.47 75.06 36.96
CA PRO A 350 -46.63 75.25 35.52
C PRO A 350 -45.80 76.43 35.01
N PHE A 351 -44.91 76.16 34.06
CA PHE A 351 -44.00 77.12 33.46
C PHE A 351 -44.70 77.96 32.38
N ARG A 352 -44.48 79.27 32.37
CA ARG A 352 -45.05 80.16 31.36
C ARG A 352 -44.09 81.27 30.99
N ILE A 353 -43.98 81.55 29.69
CA ILE A 353 -43.31 82.75 29.17
C ILE A 353 -44.34 83.88 29.06
N GLN A 354 -43.97 85.10 29.43
CA GLN A 354 -44.85 86.25 29.49
C GLN A 354 -44.12 87.57 29.17
N SER A 355 -44.85 88.54 28.64
CA SER A 355 -44.30 89.83 28.18
C SER A 355 -44.18 90.88 29.29
N THR A 356 -44.82 90.67 30.43
CA THR A 356 -44.70 91.50 31.64
C THR A 356 -44.39 90.63 32.85
N SER A 357 -43.74 91.19 33.88
CA SER A 357 -43.33 90.45 35.07
C SER A 357 -44.48 90.23 36.07
N GLY A 358 -44.30 89.25 36.97
CA GLY A 358 -45.22 88.94 38.06
C GLY A 358 -46.32 87.94 37.71
N LEU A 359 -47.04 87.47 38.73
CA LEU A 359 -47.99 86.35 38.61
C LEU A 359 -49.15 86.62 37.63
N THR A 360 -49.55 87.89 37.50
CA THR A 360 -50.58 88.38 36.58
C THR A 360 -50.00 88.91 35.26
N GLY A 361 -48.76 88.55 34.92
CA GLY A 361 -48.12 88.95 33.67
C GLY A 361 -48.85 88.44 32.44
N THR A 362 -48.75 89.18 31.33
CA THR A 362 -49.44 88.86 30.08
C THR A 362 -48.75 87.67 29.39
N PRO A 363 -49.43 86.52 29.18
CA PRO A 363 -48.83 85.37 28.51
C PRO A 363 -48.28 85.74 27.13
N TYR A 364 -47.11 85.20 26.80
CA TYR A 364 -46.53 85.26 25.46
C TYR A 364 -46.54 83.84 24.92
N THR A 365 -47.22 83.60 23.80
CA THR A 365 -47.43 82.26 23.24
C THR A 365 -46.84 82.08 21.84
N ASP A 366 -46.32 83.16 21.24
CA ASP A 366 -45.84 83.13 19.86
C ASP A 366 -44.59 82.23 19.74
N GLY A 367 -44.65 81.31 18.78
CA GLY A 367 -43.60 80.32 18.54
C GLY A 367 -43.58 79.14 19.53
N GLN A 368 -44.57 79.03 20.42
CA GLN A 368 -44.63 77.93 21.39
C GLN A 368 -45.44 76.73 20.89
N THR A 369 -44.98 75.53 21.26
CA THR A 369 -45.72 74.27 21.16
C THR A 369 -45.47 73.43 22.41
N GLY A 370 -46.24 72.35 22.61
CA GLY A 370 -46.17 71.56 23.84
C GLY A 370 -46.88 72.26 25.00
N THR A 371 -46.41 72.05 26.23
CA THR A 371 -47.04 72.62 27.43
C THR A 371 -46.03 72.86 28.54
N GLY A 372 -46.16 73.98 29.24
CA GLY A 372 -45.33 74.31 30.40
C GLY A 372 -45.55 73.44 31.63
N SER A 373 -46.53 72.54 31.60
CA SER A 373 -46.70 71.47 32.61
C SER A 373 -46.00 70.16 32.24
N ASN A 374 -45.38 70.09 31.07
CA ASN A 374 -44.55 69.00 30.58
C ASN A 374 -43.36 69.64 29.86
N VAL A 375 -43.07 69.28 28.61
CA VAL A 375 -42.10 69.99 27.78
C VAL A 375 -42.76 71.12 27.01
N LEU A 376 -42.29 72.35 27.22
CA LEU A 376 -42.63 73.51 26.39
C LEU A 376 -41.51 73.72 25.37
N TYR A 377 -41.85 73.66 24.09
CA TYR A 377 -40.93 74.03 23.02
C TYR A 377 -41.20 75.45 22.59
N TRP A 378 -40.15 76.23 22.40
CA TRP A 378 -40.27 77.59 21.94
C TRP A 378 -39.26 77.87 20.84
N THR A 379 -39.75 77.99 19.61
CA THR A 379 -38.98 78.54 18.49
C THR A 379 -39.10 80.04 18.55
N VAL A 380 -38.01 80.73 18.92
CA VAL A 380 -38.02 82.17 19.17
C VAL A 380 -38.31 82.92 17.87
N PRO A 381 -39.45 83.64 17.76
CA PRO A 381 -39.77 84.40 16.55
C PRO A 381 -38.72 85.49 16.26
N MET A 382 -38.52 85.82 14.98
CA MET A 382 -37.56 86.86 14.59
C MET A 382 -37.97 88.26 15.06
N ASP A 383 -39.25 88.48 15.32
CA ASP A 383 -39.84 89.70 15.86
C ASP A 383 -40.06 89.64 17.38
N ALA A 384 -39.57 88.60 18.07
CA ALA A 384 -39.71 88.48 19.52
C ALA A 384 -39.10 89.71 20.25
N PRO A 385 -39.75 90.22 21.32
CA PRO A 385 -39.21 91.31 22.14
C PRO A 385 -37.85 90.95 22.73
N THR A 386 -36.96 91.94 22.92
CA THR A 386 -35.63 91.73 23.53
C THR A 386 -35.70 91.24 24.97
N THR A 387 -36.79 91.54 25.67
CA THR A 387 -36.99 91.17 27.07
C THR A 387 -38.36 90.52 27.22
N LEU A 388 -38.34 89.29 27.72
CA LEU A 388 -39.51 88.54 28.18
C LEU A 388 -39.21 88.03 29.59
N TYR A 389 -40.20 87.40 30.22
CA TYR A 389 -40.06 86.81 31.54
C TYR A 389 -40.58 85.38 31.50
N TYR A 390 -40.05 84.51 32.35
CA TYR A 390 -40.73 83.27 32.71
C TYR A 390 -41.28 83.36 34.13
N GLN A 391 -42.39 82.67 34.38
CA GLN A 391 -43.11 82.73 35.64
C GLN A 391 -43.84 81.41 35.89
N CYS A 392 -43.76 80.91 37.12
CA CYS A 392 -44.67 79.87 37.58
C CYS A 392 -46.05 80.48 37.74
N THR A 393 -47.06 79.89 37.11
CA THR A 393 -48.42 80.45 37.13
C THR A 393 -49.11 80.42 38.49
N LEU A 394 -48.54 79.68 39.45
CA LEU A 394 -49.09 79.50 40.81
C LEU A 394 -48.28 80.21 41.90
N HIS A 395 -46.97 80.38 41.70
CA HIS A 395 -46.06 80.86 42.74
C HIS A 395 -45.32 82.12 42.27
N THR A 396 -45.46 83.20 43.03
CA THR A 396 -44.91 84.52 42.68
C THR A 396 -43.38 84.54 42.60
N LEU A 397 -42.70 83.81 43.49
CA LEU A 397 -41.24 83.85 43.64
C LEU A 397 -40.48 83.12 42.53
N MET A 398 -41.13 82.16 41.85
CA MET A 398 -40.51 81.37 40.79
C MET A 398 -40.61 82.09 39.45
N ASN A 399 -39.72 83.03 39.22
CA ASN A 399 -39.70 83.85 38.01
C ASN A 399 -38.29 84.28 37.63
N GLY A 400 -38.11 84.67 36.38
CA GLY A 400 -36.85 85.26 35.93
C GLY A 400 -36.98 85.95 34.59
N THR A 401 -35.87 86.54 34.15
CA THR A 401 -35.81 87.30 32.89
C THR A 401 -35.30 86.42 31.76
N ILE A 402 -35.91 86.56 30.59
CA ILE A 402 -35.44 86.00 29.33
C ILE A 402 -34.93 87.17 28.47
N THR A 403 -33.64 87.16 28.15
CA THR A 403 -33.00 88.09 27.22
C THR A 403 -32.93 87.46 25.84
N VAL A 404 -33.66 88.04 24.88
CA VAL A 404 -33.70 87.57 23.49
C VAL A 404 -32.66 88.30 22.65
N VAL A 405 -31.61 87.58 22.25
CA VAL A 405 -30.50 88.06 21.42
C VAL A 405 -30.73 87.76 19.94
N SER A 406 -29.92 88.37 19.07
CA SER A 406 -29.98 88.26 17.60
C SER A 406 -28.70 87.69 17.03
#